data_AF-A0A2A9LWW9-F1
#
_entry.id   AF-A0A2A9LWW9-F1
#
_cell.length_a   1.000
_cell.length_b   1.000
_cell.length_c   1.000
_cell.angle_alpha   90.00
_cell.angle_beta   90.00
_cell.angle_gamma   90.00
#
_symmetry.space_group_name_H-M   'P 1'
#
loop_
_entity.id
_entity.type
_entity.pdbx_description
1 polymer ?
#
loop_
_entity_poly.entity_id
_entity_poly.type
_entity_poly.pdbx_seq_one_letter_code
_entity_poly.pdbx_strand_id
1 'polypeptide(L)' 'MAAAILPGVSAHSLEIIRAALREAALAPTYQDALDVTGDALRRLAEIARSEVHHG' A
#
# COMPACT_ATOMS: atom_id res chain seq x y z
N MET A 1 17.18 -13.43 5.15
CA MET A 1 16.86 -12.98 3.77
C MET A 1 16.05 -11.70 3.88
N ALA A 2 16.73 -10.56 4.02
CA ALA A 2 16.08 -9.26 4.19
C ALA A 2 15.46 -8.85 2.85
N ALA A 3 14.15 -8.62 2.83
CA ALA A 3 13.49 -7.99 1.69
C ALA A 3 14.16 -6.62 1.51
N ALA A 4 14.87 -6.44 0.41
CA ALA A 4 15.41 -5.14 0.04
C ALA A 4 14.23 -4.17 -0.04
N ILE A 5 14.15 -3.26 0.92
CA ILE A 5 13.23 -2.14 0.87
C ILE A 5 13.67 -1.34 -0.35
N LEU A 6 12.82 -1.26 -1.38
CA LEU A 6 13.07 -0.39 -2.52
C LEU A 6 13.38 1.02 -1.99
N PRO A 7 14.47 1.67 -2.43
CA PRO A 7 14.79 3.01 -1.97
C PRO A 7 13.59 3.93 -2.26
N GLY A 8 12.96 4.45 -1.19
CA GLY A 8 11.75 5.27 -1.26
C GLY A 8 10.46 4.64 -0.69
N VAL A 9 10.46 3.37 -0.27
CA VAL A 9 9.27 2.76 0.37
C VAL A 9 9.46 2.71 1.88
N SER A 10 8.66 3.48 2.63
CA SER A 10 8.72 3.46 4.10
C SER A 10 8.21 2.14 4.69
N ALA A 11 8.60 1.83 5.94
CA ALA A 11 8.08 0.67 6.66
C ALA A 11 6.55 0.72 6.79
N HIS A 12 5.99 1.92 6.98
CA HIS A 12 4.55 2.16 7.04
C HIS A 12 3.86 1.86 5.70
N SER A 13 4.46 2.30 4.59
CA SER A 13 3.99 1.99 3.24
C SER A 13 3.97 0.48 2.98
N LEU A 14 4.99 -0.25 3.44
CA LEU A 14 5.03 -1.72 3.33
C LEU A 14 3.92 -2.41 4.14
N GLU A 15 3.57 -1.89 5.31
CA GLU A 15 2.44 -2.42 6.09
C GLU A 15 1.11 -2.24 5.37
N ILE A 16 0.88 -1.07 4.78
CA ILE A 16 -0.33 -0.79 3.98
C ILE A 16 -0.42 -1.77 2.80
N ILE A 17 0.68 -1.97 2.07
CA ILE A 17 0.73 -2.91 0.93
C ILE A 17 0.45 -4.33 1.40
N ARG A 18 1.09 -4.78 2.49
CA ARG A 18 0.89 -6.14 3.01
C ARG A 18 -0.52 -6.39 3.48
N ALA A 19 -1.13 -5.43 4.18
CA ALA A 19 -2.52 -5.53 4.63
C ALA A 19 -3.45 -5.62 3.43
N ALA A 20 -3.31 -4.72 2.45
CA ALA A 20 -4.13 -4.69 1.25
C ALA A 20 -4.03 -5.99 0.43
N LEU A 21 -2.82 -6.53 0.26
CA LEU A 21 -2.62 -7.78 -0.47
C LEU A 21 -3.27 -8.99 0.24
N ARG A 22 -3.25 -9.03 1.57
CA ARG A 22 -3.92 -10.09 2.33
C ARG A 22 -5.44 -10.00 2.20
N GLU A 23 -5.99 -8.81 2.39
CA GLU A 23 -7.44 -8.58 2.26
C GLU A 23 -7.91 -8.86 0.82
N ALA A 24 -7.17 -8.41 -0.19
CA ALA A 24 -7.48 -8.68 -1.59
C ALA A 24 -7.42 -10.17 -1.95
N ALA A 25 -6.49 -10.93 -1.34
CA ALA A 25 -6.41 -12.37 -1.55
C ALA A 25 -7.56 -13.16 -0.91
N LEU A 26 -8.23 -12.58 0.09
CA LEU A 26 -9.39 -13.17 0.77
C LEU A 26 -10.72 -12.64 0.24
N ALA A 27 -10.68 -11.68 -0.68
CA ALA A 27 -11.86 -11.02 -1.21
C ALA A 27 -12.74 -12.00 -2.01
N PRO A 28 -14.08 -11.95 -1.87
CA PRO A 28 -14.98 -12.91 -2.51
C PRO A 28 -15.14 -12.68 -4.01
N THR A 29 -14.83 -11.47 -4.49
CA THR A 29 -14.85 -11.12 -5.91
C THR A 29 -13.61 -10.35 -6.32
N TYR A 30 -13.31 -10.32 -7.62
CA TYR A 30 -12.21 -9.51 -8.14
C TYR A 30 -12.48 -8.01 -7.97
N GLN A 31 -13.75 -7.58 -7.97
CA GLN A 31 -14.13 -6.18 -7.74
C GLN A 31 -13.76 -5.76 -6.32
N ASP A 32 -14.09 -6.58 -5.32
CA ASP A 32 -13.76 -6.30 -3.92
C ASP A 32 -12.23 -6.24 -3.72
N ALA A 33 -11.48 -7.11 -4.39
CA ALA A 33 -10.01 -7.05 -4.39
C ALA A 33 -9.47 -5.75 -5.00
N LEU A 34 -10.08 -5.27 -6.09
CA LEU A 34 -9.72 -4.00 -6.72
C LEU A 34 -10.05 -2.80 -5.82
N ASP A 35 -11.19 -2.82 -5.12
CA ASP A 35 -11.55 -1.76 -4.19
C ASP A 35 -10.57 -1.67 -3.01
N VAL A 36 -10.21 -2.82 -2.43
CA VAL A 36 -9.21 -2.90 -1.35
C VAL A 36 -7.85 -2.37 -1.80
N THR A 37 -7.37 -2.82 -2.96
CA THR A 37 -6.08 -2.35 -3.50
C THR A 37 -6.13 -0.87 -3.90
N GLY A 38 -7.26 -0.40 -4.43
CA GLY A 38 -7.48 1.01 -4.74
C GLY A 38 -7.41 1.92 -3.52
N ASP A 39 -8.06 1.54 -2.41
CA ASP A 39 -7.97 2.31 -1.16
C ASP A 39 -6.54 2.33 -0.60
N ALA A 40 -5.81 1.21 -0.72
CA ALA A 40 -4.41 1.15 -0.32
C ALA A 40 -3.53 2.10 -1.16
N LEU A 41 -3.70 2.12 -2.49
CA LEU A 41 -3.00 3.05 -3.38
C LEU A 41 -3.34 4.51 -3.06
N ARG A 42 -4.60 4.82 -2.74
CA ARG A 42 -5.03 6.15 -2.30
C ARG A 42 -4.28 6.59 -1.05
N ARG A 43 -4.19 5.73 -0.02
CA ARG A 43 -3.44 6.03 1.21
C ARG A 43 -1.95 6.23 0.96
N LEU A 44 -1.34 5.40 0.11
CA LEU A 44 0.06 5.55 -0.30
C LEU A 44 0.31 6.87 -1.03
N ALA A 45 -0.62 7.31 -1.88
CA ALA A 45 -0.54 8.59 -2.57
C ALA A 45 -0.60 9.77 -1.58
N GLU A 46 -1.40 9.68 -0.51
CA GLU A 46 -1.41 10.73 0.53
C GLU A 46 -0.09 10.79 1.30
N ILE A 47 0.53 9.65 1.59
CA ILE A 47 1.85 9.60 2.22
C ILE A 47 2.89 10.24 1.28
N ALA A 48 2.91 9.86 0.00
CA ALA A 48 3.84 10.44 -0.97
C ALA A 48 3.64 11.95 -1.12
N ARG A 49 2.39 12.43 -1.14
CA ARG A 49 2.08 13.86 -1.15
C ARG A 49 2.59 14.56 0.10
N SER A 50 2.35 13.98 1.28
CA SER A 50 2.80 14.61 2.54
C SER A 50 4.32 14.68 2.60
N GLU A 51 5.06 13.64 2.18
CA GLU A 51 6.53 13.66 2.13
C GLU A 51 7.07 14.79 1.23
N VAL A 52 6.47 15.02 0.06
CA VAL A 52 6.85 16.14 -0.83
C VAL A 52 6.57 17.50 -0.20
N HIS A 53 5.49 17.64 0.59
CA HIS A 53 5.16 18.90 1.27
C HIS A 53 6.04 19.20 2.49
N HIS A 54 6.70 18.19 3.08
CA HIS A 54 7.60 18.35 4.23
C HIS A 54 9.09 18.38 3.86
N GLY A 55 9.41 18.32 2.55
CA GLY A 55 10.76 18.42 1.99
C GLY A 55 11.19 19.85 1.66
#